data_AF-X1M056-F1
#
_entry.id   AF-X1M056-F1
#
_cell.length_a   1.000
_cell.length_b   1.000
_cell.length_c   1.000
_cell.angle_alpha   90.00
_cell.angle_beta   90.00
_cell.angle_gamma   90.00
#
_symmetry.space_group_name_H-M   'P 1'
#
loop_
_entity.id
_entity.type
_entity.pdbx_description
1 polymer ?
#
loop_
_entity_poly.entity_id
_entity_poly.type
_entity_poly.pdbx_seq_one_letter_code
_entity_poly.pdbx_strand_id
1 'polypeptide(L)'
;MVKEASAYIDKVSNAGCIFTGEKSAVVLGDYVAGPSHVLPTGGTARFSSPLNISDFIKLTNLVSLDEASLKKLGPAASTIARAEELEAHARAVEERMEKG
;
A
#
# COMPACT_ATOMS: atom_id res chain seq x y z
N MET A 1 21.35 3.82 -23.25
CA MET A 1 22.15 2.59 -23.07
C MET A 1 23.52 3.00 -22.58
N VAL A 2 23.96 2.47 -21.44
CA VAL A 2 25.29 2.74 -20.86
C VAL A 2 25.99 1.42 -20.55
N LYS A 3 27.33 1.43 -20.57
CA LYS A 3 28.13 0.28 -20.10
C LYS A 3 27.97 0.12 -18.59
N GLU A 4 28.07 -1.12 -18.11
CA GLU A 4 27.92 -1.45 -16.68
C GLU A 4 26.62 -0.90 -16.06
N ALA A 5 25.49 -1.03 -16.76
CA ALA A 5 24.20 -0.48 -16.32
C ALA A 5 23.77 -0.94 -14.92
N SER A 6 24.20 -2.13 -14.48
CA SER A 6 23.99 -2.66 -13.13
C SER A 6 24.52 -1.72 -12.03
N ALA A 7 25.60 -0.98 -12.27
CA ALA A 7 26.18 -0.04 -11.32
C ALA A 7 25.31 1.20 -11.03
N TYR A 8 24.22 1.38 -11.79
CA TYR A 8 23.32 2.53 -11.68
C TYR A 8 21.91 2.15 -11.21
N ILE A 9 21.57 0.86 -11.14
CA ILE A 9 20.20 0.42 -10.80
C ILE A 9 19.75 0.99 -9.45
N ASP A 10 20.63 0.96 -8.45
CA ASP A 10 20.34 1.48 -7.10
C ASP A 10 20.14 3.01 -7.05
N LYS A 11 20.49 3.73 -8.13
CA LYS A 11 20.27 5.18 -8.25
C LYS A 11 18.92 5.52 -8.88
N VAL A 12 18.20 4.54 -9.44
CA VAL A 12 16.90 4.76 -10.06
C VAL A 12 15.81 4.75 -9.00
N SER A 13 15.23 5.92 -8.72
CA SER A 13 14.14 6.02 -7.73
C SER A 13 12.75 5.75 -8.30
N ASN A 14 12.50 6.08 -9.58
CA ASN A 14 11.18 5.98 -10.20
C ASN A 14 11.28 5.46 -11.64
N ALA A 15 10.71 4.28 -11.91
CA ALA A 15 10.58 3.71 -13.25
C ALA A 15 9.45 2.67 -13.28
N GLY A 16 8.70 2.60 -14.38
CA GLY A 16 7.71 1.54 -14.57
C GLY A 16 8.38 0.20 -14.89
N CYS A 17 9.33 0.17 -15.81
CA CYS A 17 10.11 -1.02 -16.11
C CYS A 17 11.54 -0.60 -16.47
N ILE A 18 12.53 -1.39 -16.08
CA ILE A 18 13.96 -1.11 -16.33
C ILE A 18 14.52 -2.23 -17.20
N PHE A 19 15.04 -1.84 -18.36
CA PHE A 19 15.74 -2.75 -19.28
C PHE A 19 17.24 -2.49 -19.20
N THR A 20 18.02 -3.52 -18.88
CA THR A 20 19.49 -3.44 -18.75
C THR A 20 20.20 -4.42 -19.68
N GLY A 21 21.27 -3.96 -20.33
CA GLY A 21 22.08 -4.75 -21.26
C GLY A 21 21.59 -4.68 -22.72
N GLU A 22 22.52 -4.75 -23.67
CA GLU A 22 22.25 -4.48 -25.10
C GLU A 22 21.23 -5.41 -25.75
N LYS A 23 21.07 -6.62 -25.22
CA LYS A 23 20.14 -7.62 -25.76
C LYS A 23 18.71 -7.48 -25.22
N SER A 24 18.50 -6.67 -24.19
CA SER A 24 17.22 -6.51 -23.50
C SER A 24 16.35 -5.48 -24.21
N ALA A 25 16.03 -5.73 -25.48
CA ALA A 25 15.18 -4.85 -26.27
C ALA A 25 13.78 -4.74 -25.66
N VAL A 26 13.20 -3.54 -25.67
CA VAL A 26 11.87 -3.25 -25.06
C VAL A 26 10.79 -4.20 -25.58
N VAL A 27 10.83 -4.56 -26.86
CA VAL A 27 9.93 -5.54 -27.50
C VAL A 27 9.86 -6.88 -26.76
N LEU A 28 10.95 -7.32 -26.13
CA LEU A 28 10.93 -8.56 -25.35
C LEU A 28 10.07 -8.39 -24.09
N GLY A 29 10.17 -7.25 -23.40
CA GLY A 29 9.32 -6.93 -22.25
C GLY A 29 7.86 -6.71 -22.61
N ASP A 30 7.61 -6.16 -23.79
CA ASP A 30 6.25 -5.92 -24.26
C ASP A 30 5.48 -7.20 -24.60
N TYR A 31 6.18 -8.32 -24.88
CA TYR A 31 5.51 -9.51 -25.41
C TYR A 31 5.81 -10.81 -24.66
N VAL A 32 7.06 -11.09 -24.29
CA VAL A 32 7.48 -12.47 -23.94
C VAL A 32 8.36 -12.59 -22.69
N ALA A 33 8.94 -11.51 -22.18
CA ALA A 33 9.85 -11.59 -21.04
C ALA A 33 9.12 -11.88 -19.71
N GLY A 34 7.81 -11.62 -19.64
CA GLY A 34 6.96 -11.93 -18.49
C GLY A 34 6.35 -10.74 -17.75
N PRO A 35 7.07 -9.62 -17.52
CA PRO A 35 6.47 -8.43 -16.88
C PRO A 35 5.29 -7.88 -17.66
N SER A 36 4.33 -7.27 -16.96
CA SER A 36 3.25 -6.54 -17.62
C SER A 36 3.79 -5.31 -18.33
N HIS A 37 3.36 -5.09 -19.58
CA HIS A 37 3.64 -3.87 -20.33
C HIS A 37 2.64 -2.74 -20.04
N VAL A 38 1.65 -2.97 -19.17
CA VAL A 38 0.74 -1.93 -18.70
C VAL A 38 1.47 -1.18 -17.58
N LEU A 39 2.16 -0.12 -17.98
CA LEU A 39 3.06 0.66 -17.13
C LEU A 39 2.49 2.04 -16.78
N PRO A 40 2.86 2.61 -15.62
CA PRO A 40 2.53 3.98 -15.27
C PRO A 40 3.16 4.99 -16.24
N THR A 41 2.35 5.92 -16.77
CA THR A 41 2.78 6.99 -17.69
C THR A 41 2.48 8.38 -17.10
N GLY A 42 2.87 9.47 -17.77
CA GLY A 42 2.59 10.84 -17.26
C GLY A 42 3.29 11.18 -15.94
N GLY A 43 4.40 10.52 -15.61
CA GLY A 43 5.15 10.71 -14.37
C GLY A 43 4.60 9.96 -13.15
N THR A 44 3.57 9.13 -13.33
CA THR A 44 2.92 8.38 -12.24
C THR A 44 3.78 7.25 -11.66
N ALA A 45 4.88 6.87 -12.31
CA ALA A 45 5.88 5.93 -11.75
C ALA A 45 6.49 6.39 -10.41
N ARG A 46 6.23 7.65 -10.01
CA ARG A 46 6.57 8.19 -8.68
C ARG A 46 5.73 7.64 -7.53
N PHE A 47 4.55 7.10 -7.82
CA PHE A 47 3.60 6.63 -6.81
C PHE A 47 2.74 5.43 -7.27
N SER A 48 2.92 4.96 -8.50
CA SER A 48 2.23 3.81 -9.08
C SER A 48 3.23 2.77 -9.57
N SER A 49 2.84 1.51 -9.46
CA SER A 49 3.60 0.35 -9.94
C SER A 49 3.09 -0.10 -11.31
N PRO A 50 3.85 -0.95 -12.04
CA PRO A 50 3.31 -1.73 -13.15
C PRO A 50 2.08 -2.53 -12.73
N LEU A 51 1.15 -2.74 -13.66
CA LEU A 51 0.02 -3.63 -13.42
C LEU A 51 0.52 -5.01 -13.00
N ASN A 52 0.04 -5.49 -11.86
CA ASN A 52 0.43 -6.74 -11.25
C ASN A 52 -0.79 -7.40 -10.56
N ILE A 53 -0.57 -8.55 -9.92
CA ILE A 53 -1.64 -9.34 -9.30
C ILE A 53 -2.39 -8.54 -8.23
N SER A 54 -1.70 -7.64 -7.51
CA SER A 54 -2.30 -6.82 -6.45
C SER A 54 -3.39 -5.90 -6.96
N ASP A 55 -3.34 -5.47 -8.22
CA ASP A 55 -4.39 -4.65 -8.85
C ASP A 55 -5.72 -5.40 -9.01
N PHE A 56 -5.69 -6.73 -8.91
CA PHE A 56 -6.87 -7.60 -8.99
C PHE A 56 -7.28 -8.18 -7.62
N ILE A 57 -6.55 -7.82 -6.56
CA ILE A 57 -6.84 -8.24 -5.19
C ILE A 57 -7.47 -7.07 -4.43
N LYS A 58 -8.40 -7.39 -3.53
CA LYS A 58 -8.91 -6.45 -2.52
C LYS A 58 -8.34 -6.86 -1.15
N LEU A 59 -7.57 -5.98 -0.54
CA LEU A 59 -7.05 -6.18 0.82
C LEU A 59 -8.06 -5.61 1.83
N THR A 60 -8.66 -6.47 2.65
CA THR A 60 -9.64 -6.09 3.67
C THR A 60 -9.14 -6.44 5.05
N ASN A 61 -9.09 -5.46 5.96
CA ASN A 61 -8.76 -5.71 7.36
C ASN A 61 -10.01 -6.22 8.10
N LEU A 62 -9.86 -7.30 8.86
CA LEU A 62 -10.87 -7.81 9.78
C LEU A 62 -10.43 -7.53 11.22
N VAL A 63 -11.30 -6.90 12.00
CA VAL A 63 -11.07 -6.64 13.43
C VAL A 63 -12.19 -7.31 14.22
N SER A 64 -11.81 -8.17 15.15
CA SER A 64 -12.73 -8.83 16.08
C SER A 64 -12.15 -8.72 17.48
N LEU A 65 -12.89 -8.05 18.38
CA LEU A 65 -12.45 -7.77 19.73
C LEU A 65 -13.34 -8.52 20.71
N ASP A 66 -12.72 -9.12 21.71
CA ASP A 66 -13.41 -9.64 22.88
C ASP A 66 -13.56 -8.55 23.95
N GLU A 67 -14.23 -8.91 25.04
CA GLU A 67 -14.51 -7.99 26.14
C GLU A 67 -13.23 -7.49 26.83
N ALA A 68 -12.23 -8.37 26.99
CA ALA A 68 -10.94 -7.99 27.57
C ALA A 68 -10.21 -6.95 26.70
N SER A 69 -10.25 -7.12 25.37
CA SER A 69 -9.71 -6.15 24.42
C SER A 69 -10.47 -4.83 24.46
N LEU A 70 -11.81 -4.86 24.56
CA LEU A 70 -12.62 -3.65 24.70
C LEU A 70 -12.26 -2.88 25.98
N LYS A 71 -12.15 -3.57 27.13
CA LYS A 71 -11.78 -2.94 28.41
C LYS A 71 -10.37 -2.35 28.37
N LYS A 72 -9.45 -2.97 27.63
CA LYS A 72 -8.07 -2.49 27.46
C LYS A 72 -7.95 -1.29 26.51
N LEU A 73 -8.62 -1.32 25.37
CA LEU A 73 -8.46 -0.31 24.30
C LEU A 73 -9.47 0.84 24.39
N GLY A 74 -10.65 0.58 24.95
CA GLY A 74 -11.77 1.52 24.99
C GLY A 74 -11.46 2.86 25.65
N PRO A 75 -10.76 2.92 26.80
CA PRO A 75 -10.43 4.21 27.44
C PRO A 75 -9.58 5.13 26.55
N ALA A 76 -8.61 4.57 25.82
CA ALA A 76 -7.78 5.33 24.89
C ALA A 76 -8.61 5.81 23.69
N ALA A 77 -9.47 4.93 23.14
CA ALA A 77 -10.35 5.29 22.03
C ALA A 77 -11.33 6.41 22.39
N SER A 78 -11.97 6.36 23.57
CA SER A 78 -12.83 7.45 24.05
C SER A 78 -12.05 8.76 24.24
N THR A 79 -10.87 8.70 24.86
CA THR A 79 -10.05 9.90 25.10
C THR A 79 -9.66 10.59 23.79
N ILE A 80 -9.21 9.81 22.79
CA ILE A 80 -8.87 10.33 21.46
C ILE A 80 -10.11 10.91 20.77
N ALA A 81 -11.24 10.19 20.79
CA ALA A 81 -12.47 10.67 20.17
C ALA A 81 -12.98 11.98 20.79
N ARG A 82 -12.84 12.17 22.11
CA ARG A 82 -13.18 13.43 22.79
C ARG A 82 -12.20 14.55 22.41
N ALA A 83 -10.91 14.25 22.29
CA ALA A 83 -9.90 15.23 21.85
C ALA A 83 -10.10 15.68 20.39
N GLU A 84 -10.67 14.81 19.55
CA GLU A 84 -11.08 15.11 18.18
C GLU A 84 -12.49 15.73 18.08
N GLU A 85 -13.15 16.02 19.22
CA GLU A 85 -14.51 16.56 19.30
C GLU A 85 -15.60 15.65 18.66
N LEU A 86 -15.33 14.34 18.57
CA LEU A 86 -16.22 13.33 18.02
C LEU A 86 -17.05 12.64 19.12
N GLU A 87 -17.99 13.35 19.73
CA GLU A 87 -18.77 12.85 20.90
C GLU A 87 -19.45 11.51 20.63
N ALA A 88 -20.07 11.32 19.46
CA ALA A 88 -20.76 10.08 19.12
C ALA A 88 -19.82 8.86 19.08
N HIS A 89 -18.56 9.05 18.68
CA HIS A 89 -17.57 7.97 18.65
C HIS A 89 -17.14 7.58 20.08
N ALA A 90 -16.91 8.57 20.95
CA ALA A 90 -16.57 8.34 22.36
C ALA A 90 -17.69 7.59 23.09
N ARG A 91 -18.93 8.08 22.95
CA ARG A 91 -20.13 7.48 23.56
C ARG A 91 -20.35 6.04 23.09
N ALA A 92 -20.11 5.75 21.80
CA ALA A 92 -20.27 4.40 21.27
C ALA A 92 -19.37 3.37 21.97
N VAL A 93 -18.16 3.76 22.36
CA VAL A 93 -17.23 2.88 23.10
C VAL A 93 -17.59 2.83 24.58
N GLU A 94 -17.86 3.99 25.20
CA GLU A 94 -18.24 4.12 26.61
C GLU A 94 -19.48 3.26 26.94
N GLU A 95 -20.55 3.34 26.13
CA GLU A 95 -21.76 2.55 26.35
C GLU A 95 -21.54 1.04 26.30
N ARG A 96 -20.54 0.58 25.54
CA ARG A 96 -20.19 -0.85 25.45
C ARG A 96 -19.32 -1.29 26.62
N MET A 97 -18.52 -0.38 27.19
CA MET A 97 -17.77 -0.65 28.42
C MET A 97 -18.67 -0.67 29.66
N GLU A 98 -19.75 0.12 29.67
CA GLU A 98 -20.70 0.17 30.80
C GLU A 98 -21.65 -1.04 30.87
N LYS A 99 -21.93 -1.69 29.73
CA LYS A 99 -22.88 -2.82 29.62
C LYS A 99 -22.26 -4.20 29.89
N GLY A 100 -20.95 -4.30 30.16
CA GLY A 100 -20.23 -5.55 30.40
C GLY A 100 -19.47 -5.58 31.72
#